data_AF-A0A2L2XHC9-F1
#
_entry.id   AF-A0A2L2XHC9-F1
#
_cell.length_a   1.000
_cell.length_b   1.000
_cell.length_c   1.000
_cell.angle_alpha   90.00
_cell.angle_beta   90.00
_cell.angle_gamma   90.00
#
_symmetry.space_group_name_H-M   'P 1'
#
loop_
_entity.id
_entity.type
_entity.pdbx_description
1 polymer ?
#
loop_
_entity_poly.entity_id
_entity_poly.type
_entity_poly.pdbx_seq_one_letter_code
_entity_poly.pdbx_strand_id
1 'polypeptide(L)'
;MFRLLRIFLLAALLLALAAPAFAGPRVVLDGNLLQFDTEPTIENGTTLVPLRKIFESMGATVSWNEAEQKITAARDAVTVTLTLGQKDAFVNGEKVTLNAAPKTVNGRTLVPLRFIGEAFGASVVWDAPQNTVIIKSPVEPEPVLEELPPDQVTEVHIIDSGYANAVYLKLADGSNILIDAGYDEDLRESRKIINYLEKNGVDELDLLVVSSPTSDYMGNVDDVLSKITAKKIIDTGQVMPTKDYEKYKYMASTRSTTWETADGQRLRFGNAALDILSYKRYVSITDNATVICRLTVGNIRFLFTGNAALKDLEGLSDMSKGNYADVLLVPAHGDDGTLSSELLAKIAPKTAVISVGNNVHRDPGDKTLELLSDAKVKVYRTDVDGDIVITTDGKNYSVGTKNQLEENKQQITAPSKFIGDIETNVYHTPGCPLIQNIPDERKITFKYSWDAKEAGFEPCKLCNP
;
A
#
# COMPACT_ATOMS: atom_id res chain seq x y z
N MET A 1 15.63 2.34 76.10
CA MET A 1 14.67 1.49 75.36
C MET A 1 13.58 2.25 74.58
N PHE A 2 13.41 3.58 74.73
CA PHE A 2 12.34 4.34 74.05
C PHE A 2 12.77 5.16 72.82
N ARG A 3 14.07 5.25 72.50
CA ARG A 3 14.57 6.01 71.33
C ARG A 3 14.64 5.21 70.03
N LEU A 4 14.79 3.88 70.11
CA LEU A 4 14.84 2.99 68.93
C LEU A 4 13.43 2.65 68.39
N LEU A 5 12.39 2.71 69.23
CA LEU A 5 11.01 2.43 68.82
C LEU A 5 10.38 3.55 67.96
N ARG A 6 10.87 4.79 68.06
CA ARG A 6 10.37 5.93 67.27
C ARG A 6 10.94 6.00 65.85
N ILE A 7 12.11 5.42 65.61
CA ILE A 7 12.72 5.39 64.27
C ILE A 7 12.11 4.26 63.42
N PHE A 8 11.72 3.14 64.04
CA PHE A 8 11.00 2.07 63.35
C PHE A 8 9.55 2.46 62.98
N LEU A 9 8.89 3.30 63.77
CA LEU A 9 7.54 3.79 63.47
C LEU A 9 7.51 4.89 62.38
N LEU A 10 8.61 5.61 62.14
CA LEU A 10 8.72 6.53 60.99
C LEU A 10 9.10 5.79 59.69
N ALA A 11 9.91 4.72 59.76
CA ALA A 11 10.25 3.92 58.59
C ALA A 11 9.07 3.05 58.10
N ALA A 12 8.22 2.57 59.02
CA ALA A 12 7.01 1.82 58.67
C ALA A 12 5.87 2.71 58.13
N LEU A 13 5.89 4.02 58.40
CA LEU A 13 4.91 4.97 57.86
C LEU A 13 5.33 5.55 56.49
N LEU A 14 6.60 5.41 56.09
CA LEU A 14 7.09 5.71 54.74
C LEU A 14 6.92 4.54 53.75
N LEU A 15 6.40 3.39 54.20
CA LEU A 15 5.81 2.35 53.35
C LEU A 15 4.30 2.58 53.10
N ALA A 16 3.80 3.81 53.32
CA ALA A 16 2.47 4.19 52.89
C ALA A 16 2.42 4.32 51.36
N LEU A 17 1.95 3.25 50.71
CA LEU A 17 1.19 3.27 49.46
C LEU A 17 1.87 4.02 48.30
N ALA A 18 2.90 3.41 47.71
CA ALA A 18 3.00 3.51 46.25
C ALA A 18 1.83 2.70 45.68
N ALA A 19 0.65 3.32 45.59
CA ALA A 19 -0.42 2.77 44.76
C ALA A 19 0.18 2.55 43.37
N PRO A 20 0.00 1.38 42.73
CA PRO A 20 0.38 1.24 41.34
C PRO A 20 -0.32 2.38 40.58
N ALA A 21 0.46 3.24 39.92
CA ALA A 21 -0.11 4.19 39.00
C ALA A 21 -0.85 3.35 37.95
N PHE A 22 -2.18 3.34 38.01
CA PHE A 22 -2.98 2.69 36.99
C PHE A 22 -2.65 3.40 35.68
N ALA A 23 -1.99 2.68 34.77
CA ALA A 23 -1.76 3.18 33.43
C ALA A 23 -3.12 3.53 32.81
N GLY A 24 -3.19 4.71 32.19
CA GLY A 24 -4.39 5.15 31.47
C GLY A 24 -4.79 4.12 30.41
N PRO A 25 -6.07 4.11 29.99
CA PRO A 25 -6.49 3.23 28.92
C PRO A 25 -5.73 3.54 27.63
N ARG A 26 -5.31 2.49 26.93
CA ARG A 26 -4.74 2.64 25.58
C ARG A 26 -5.86 3.05 24.61
N VAL A 27 -5.54 3.81 23.57
CA VAL A 27 -6.50 4.13 22.51
C VAL A 27 -5.94 3.64 21.19
N VAL A 28 -6.71 2.81 20.49
CA VAL A 28 -6.41 2.30 19.16
C VAL A 28 -7.45 2.87 18.21
N LEU A 29 -7.01 3.59 17.17
CA LEU A 29 -7.87 4.10 16.10
C LEU A 29 -7.50 3.36 14.82
N ASP A 30 -8.45 2.65 14.22
CA ASP A 30 -8.25 1.90 12.98
C ASP A 30 -6.95 1.07 13.05
N GLY A 31 -6.88 0.19 14.06
CA GLY A 31 -5.71 -0.67 14.36
C GLY A 31 -4.45 0.04 14.86
N ASN A 32 -4.36 1.36 14.76
CA ASN A 32 -3.18 2.13 15.15
C ASN A 32 -3.25 2.57 16.62
N LEU A 33 -2.26 2.17 17.42
CA LEU A 33 -2.11 2.65 18.79
C LEU A 33 -1.75 4.14 18.80
N LEU A 34 -2.62 4.97 19.37
CA LEU A 34 -2.40 6.39 19.54
C LEU A 34 -1.50 6.66 20.74
N GLN A 35 -0.51 7.53 20.54
CA GLN A 35 0.33 8.07 21.59
C GLN A 35 -0.15 9.47 21.99
N PHE A 36 -0.15 9.73 23.30
CA PHE A 36 -0.56 10.99 23.88
C PHE A 36 0.55 11.56 24.76
N ASP A 37 0.71 12.87 24.73
CA ASP A 37 1.59 13.60 25.66
C ASP A 37 0.93 13.87 27.01
N THR A 38 -0.40 13.78 27.07
CA THR A 38 -1.20 13.69 28.29
C THR A 38 -2.02 12.41 28.23
N GLU A 39 -1.78 11.50 29.17
CA GLU A 39 -2.43 10.19 29.18
C GLU A 39 -3.96 10.29 29.26
N PRO A 40 -4.69 9.42 28.54
CA PRO A 40 -6.10 9.15 28.80
C PRO A 40 -6.38 8.85 30.27
N THR A 41 -7.52 9.32 30.78
CA THR A 41 -7.94 9.03 32.16
C THR A 41 -9.33 8.44 32.20
N ILE A 42 -9.64 7.67 33.24
CA ILE A 42 -11.00 7.18 33.49
C ILE A 42 -11.53 7.89 34.73
N GLU A 43 -12.66 8.58 34.58
CA GLU A 43 -13.32 9.31 35.65
C GLU A 43 -14.78 8.95 35.72
N ASN A 44 -15.21 8.44 36.87
CA ASN A 44 -16.60 7.99 37.10
C ASN A 44 -17.11 7.06 35.99
N GLY A 45 -16.26 6.14 35.52
CA GLY A 45 -16.58 5.21 34.43
C GLY A 45 -16.59 5.82 33.02
N THR A 46 -16.17 7.08 32.87
CA THR A 46 -16.02 7.75 31.57
C THR A 46 -14.54 7.89 31.21
N THR A 47 -14.16 7.33 30.06
CA THR A 47 -12.82 7.55 29.50
C THR A 47 -12.74 8.95 28.89
N LEU A 48 -11.83 9.76 29.40
CA LEU A 48 -11.49 11.09 28.95
C LEU A 48 -10.15 11.06 28.21
N VAL A 49 -10.10 11.71 27.06
CA VAL A 49 -8.94 11.65 26.16
C VAL A 49 -8.61 13.00 25.58
N PRO A 50 -7.32 13.28 25.28
CA PRO A 50 -6.94 14.50 24.57
C PRO A 50 -7.66 14.60 23.23
N LEU A 51 -8.59 15.55 23.16
CA LEU A 51 -9.52 15.72 22.04
C LEU A 51 -8.82 15.89 20.70
N ARG A 52 -7.80 16.77 20.68
CA ARG A 52 -7.15 17.21 19.45
C ARG A 52 -6.54 16.03 18.70
N LYS A 53 -5.84 15.15 19.43
CA LYS A 53 -5.13 14.02 18.83
C LYS A 53 -6.08 13.08 18.10
N ILE A 54 -7.25 12.78 18.69
CA ILE A 54 -8.20 11.85 18.07
C ILE A 54 -8.90 12.50 16.89
N PHE A 55 -9.41 13.73 17.04
CA PHE A 55 -10.08 14.41 15.92
C PHE A 55 -9.15 14.64 14.73
N GLU A 56 -7.92 15.09 14.96
CA GLU A 56 -6.93 15.25 13.88
C GLU A 56 -6.52 13.90 13.28
N SER A 57 -6.41 12.83 14.08
CA SER A 57 -6.15 11.47 13.54
C SER A 57 -7.33 10.92 12.75
N MET A 58 -8.54 11.46 12.96
CA MET A 58 -9.72 11.18 12.17
C MET A 58 -9.90 12.18 11.02
N GLY A 59 -8.90 13.00 10.66
CA GLY A 59 -8.97 13.94 9.53
C GLY A 59 -9.76 15.23 9.80
N ALA A 60 -10.14 15.51 11.05
CA ALA A 60 -10.82 16.75 11.40
C ALA A 60 -9.82 17.88 11.71
N THR A 61 -10.15 19.09 11.25
CA THR A 61 -9.47 20.32 11.69
C THR A 61 -10.01 20.75 13.06
N VAL A 62 -9.14 21.21 13.96
CA VAL A 62 -9.54 21.61 15.32
C VAL A 62 -9.07 23.03 15.62
N SER A 63 -10.03 23.94 15.83
CA SER A 63 -9.80 25.33 16.22
C SER A 63 -10.23 25.58 17.68
N TRP A 64 -9.57 26.56 18.31
CA TRP A 64 -9.83 27.00 19.67
C TRP A 64 -10.13 28.50 19.68
N ASN A 65 -11.25 28.88 20.30
CA ASN A 65 -11.58 30.26 20.59
C ASN A 65 -11.46 30.49 22.11
N GLU A 66 -10.45 31.27 22.48
CA GLU A 66 -10.14 31.56 23.89
C GLU A 66 -11.21 32.42 24.58
N ALA A 67 -11.77 33.42 23.89
CA ALA A 67 -12.76 34.31 24.47
C ALA A 67 -14.06 33.56 24.84
N GLU A 68 -14.43 32.57 24.04
CA GLU A 68 -15.64 31.75 24.23
C GLU A 68 -15.36 30.43 24.96
N GLN A 69 -14.09 30.12 25.26
CA GLN A 69 -13.64 28.83 25.77
C GLN A 69 -14.18 27.65 24.93
N LYS A 70 -14.18 27.84 23.61
CA LYS A 70 -14.91 27.02 22.65
C LYS A 70 -13.97 26.30 21.69
N ILE A 71 -14.27 25.04 21.45
CA ILE A 71 -13.54 24.16 20.54
C ILE A 71 -14.47 23.86 19.38
N THR A 72 -13.98 24.06 18.16
CA THR A 72 -14.70 23.68 16.94
C THR A 72 -13.85 22.67 16.19
N ALA A 73 -14.37 21.47 16.00
CA ALA A 73 -13.77 20.44 15.16
C ALA A 73 -14.62 20.24 13.89
N ALA A 74 -14.00 20.18 12.71
CA ALA A 74 -14.72 20.03 11.45
C ALA A 74 -14.04 19.03 10.52
N ARG A 75 -14.84 18.14 9.94
CA ARG A 75 -14.46 17.18 8.88
C ARG A 75 -15.64 17.03 7.92
N ASP A 76 -15.39 17.10 6.62
CA ASP A 76 -16.41 16.99 5.57
C ASP A 76 -17.62 17.91 5.85
N ALA A 77 -18.83 17.35 5.94
CA ALA A 77 -20.05 18.08 6.28
C ALA A 77 -20.34 18.14 7.79
N VAL A 78 -19.47 17.57 8.64
CA VAL A 78 -19.70 17.44 10.08
C VAL A 78 -18.92 18.50 10.85
N THR A 79 -19.63 19.31 11.65
CA THR A 79 -19.07 20.29 12.57
C THR A 79 -19.44 19.95 14.01
N VAL A 80 -18.44 19.78 14.86
CA VAL A 80 -18.57 19.53 16.29
C VAL A 80 -18.15 20.78 17.07
N THR A 81 -18.97 21.20 18.01
CA THR A 81 -18.68 22.34 18.89
C THR A 81 -18.78 21.92 20.35
N LEU A 82 -17.78 22.30 21.14
CA LEU A 82 -17.67 22.00 22.57
C LEU A 82 -17.29 23.26 23.34
N THR A 83 -17.79 23.42 24.55
CA THR A 83 -17.41 24.50 25.45
C THR A 83 -16.80 23.92 26.72
N LEU A 84 -15.65 24.47 27.13
CA LEU A 84 -14.93 24.00 28.32
C LEU A 84 -15.82 24.09 29.57
N GLY A 85 -15.86 23.02 30.37
CA GLY A 85 -16.67 22.94 31.59
C GLY A 85 -18.17 22.75 31.37
N GLN A 86 -18.66 22.70 30.12
CA GLN A 86 -20.08 22.49 29.82
C GLN A 86 -20.35 21.09 29.27
N LYS A 87 -21.44 20.46 29.73
CA LYS A 87 -21.89 19.17 29.19
C LYS A 87 -22.65 19.30 27.86
N ASP A 88 -23.06 20.51 27.51
CA ASP A 88 -23.73 20.75 26.24
C ASP A 88 -22.69 20.87 25.13
N ALA A 89 -22.82 19.99 24.14
CA ALA A 89 -22.06 19.97 22.91
C ALA A 89 -23.02 20.12 21.73
N PHE A 90 -22.49 20.39 20.54
CA PHE A 90 -23.28 20.46 19.31
C PHE A 90 -22.62 19.68 18.19
N VAL A 91 -23.42 18.92 17.43
CA VAL A 91 -23.01 18.25 16.19
C VAL A 91 -23.93 18.77 15.09
N ASN A 92 -23.37 19.44 14.08
CA ASN A 92 -24.12 20.13 13.01
C ASN A 92 -25.18 21.11 13.52
N GLY A 93 -24.91 21.74 14.68
CA GLY A 93 -25.83 22.66 15.34
C GLY A 93 -26.90 21.97 16.20
N GLU A 94 -27.03 20.65 16.15
CA GLU A 94 -27.92 19.90 17.03
C GLU A 94 -27.26 19.64 18.39
N LYS A 95 -28.01 19.87 19.47
CA LYS A 95 -27.51 19.76 20.84
C LYS A 95 -27.35 18.28 21.25
N VAL A 96 -26.19 17.95 21.81
CA VAL A 96 -25.86 16.65 22.41
C VAL A 96 -25.37 16.87 23.84
N THR A 97 -25.85 16.07 24.79
CA THR A 97 -25.40 16.14 26.19
C THR A 97 -24.33 15.09 26.47
N LEU A 98 -23.16 15.56 26.89
CA LEU A 98 -22.01 14.73 27.27
C LEU A 98 -22.21 14.09 28.65
N ASN A 99 -21.69 12.88 28.82
CA ASN A 99 -21.64 12.21 30.12
C ASN A 99 -20.68 12.92 31.11
N ALA A 100 -19.59 13.50 30.63
CA ALA A 100 -18.69 14.37 31.38
C ALA A 100 -18.34 15.64 30.59
N ALA A 101 -18.16 16.77 31.30
CA ALA A 101 -17.81 18.03 30.68
C ALA A 101 -16.34 18.02 30.19
N PRO A 102 -16.02 18.69 29.07
CA PRO A 102 -14.65 18.94 28.65
C PRO A 102 -13.87 19.65 29.75
N LYS A 103 -12.61 19.28 29.95
CA LYS A 103 -11.76 19.90 30.98
C LYS A 103 -10.31 19.96 30.54
N THR A 104 -9.54 20.82 31.19
CA THR A 104 -8.11 20.95 30.90
C THR A 104 -7.29 20.16 31.91
N VAL A 105 -6.39 19.31 31.43
CA VAL A 105 -5.38 18.60 32.22
C VAL A 105 -4.02 18.80 31.53
N ASN A 106 -3.03 19.33 32.26
CA ASN A 106 -1.67 19.59 31.73
C ASN A 106 -1.66 20.38 30.41
N GLY A 107 -2.57 21.35 30.24
CA GLY A 107 -2.68 22.16 29.02
C GLY A 107 -3.38 21.46 27.85
N ARG A 108 -3.89 20.23 28.03
CA ARG A 108 -4.69 19.50 27.03
C ARG A 108 -6.15 19.45 27.43
N THR A 109 -7.05 19.69 26.47
CA THR A 109 -8.49 19.51 26.67
C THR A 109 -8.84 18.03 26.54
N LEU A 110 -9.30 17.46 27.63
CA LEU A 110 -9.81 16.11 27.74
C LEU A 110 -11.34 16.12 27.58
N VAL A 111 -11.84 15.23 26.74
CA VAL A 111 -13.27 15.10 26.40
C VAL A 111 -13.67 13.63 26.42
N PRO A 112 -14.96 13.31 26.71
CA PRO A 112 -15.42 11.93 26.65
C PRO A 112 -15.15 11.29 25.29
N LEU A 113 -14.39 10.19 25.30
CA LEU A 113 -13.96 9.53 24.07
C LEU A 113 -15.16 9.07 23.23
N ARG A 114 -16.20 8.54 23.87
CA ARG A 114 -17.39 8.03 23.16
C ARG A 114 -18.02 9.11 22.28
N PHE A 115 -18.13 10.34 22.78
CA PHE A 115 -18.63 11.47 21.99
C PHE A 115 -17.72 11.78 20.80
N ILE A 116 -16.40 11.77 21.00
CA ILE A 116 -15.43 12.05 19.93
C ILE A 116 -15.58 11.05 18.77
N GLY A 117 -15.67 9.76 19.08
CA GLY A 117 -15.82 8.73 18.04
C GLY A 117 -17.18 8.83 17.34
N GLU A 118 -18.27 8.87 18.11
CA GLU A 118 -19.63 8.83 17.55
C GLU A 118 -19.98 10.10 16.76
N ALA A 119 -19.43 11.27 17.12
CA ALA A 119 -19.72 12.53 16.44
C ALA A 119 -19.33 12.52 14.95
N PHE A 120 -18.33 11.73 14.57
CA PHE A 120 -17.90 11.52 13.19
C PHE A 120 -18.30 10.15 12.65
N GLY A 121 -19.31 9.50 13.24
CA GLY A 121 -19.82 8.21 12.78
C GLY A 121 -18.94 7.00 13.09
N ALA A 122 -17.87 7.16 13.89
CA ALA A 122 -17.01 6.06 14.27
C ALA A 122 -17.66 5.19 15.36
N SER A 123 -17.37 3.89 15.33
CA SER A 123 -17.73 2.97 16.40
C SER A 123 -16.66 2.97 17.48
N VAL A 124 -17.09 2.93 18.74
CA VAL A 124 -16.20 2.92 19.91
C VAL A 124 -16.49 1.68 20.75
N VAL A 125 -15.48 0.83 20.92
CA VAL A 125 -15.55 -0.42 21.69
C VAL A 125 -14.53 -0.37 22.84
N TRP A 126 -14.95 -0.84 24.02
CA TRP A 126 -14.07 -1.02 25.16
C TRP A 126 -13.61 -2.47 25.25
N ASP A 127 -12.31 -2.72 25.16
CA ASP A 127 -11.66 -4.00 25.45
C ASP A 127 -11.18 -3.98 26.91
N ALA A 128 -11.99 -4.57 27.79
CA ALA A 128 -11.68 -4.62 29.22
C ALA A 128 -10.44 -5.48 29.55
N PRO A 129 -10.26 -6.70 28.98
CA PRO A 129 -9.04 -7.48 29.19
C PRO A 129 -7.74 -6.74 28.82
N GLN A 130 -7.76 -5.94 27.75
CA GLN A 130 -6.59 -5.21 27.28
C GLN A 130 -6.49 -3.77 27.80
N ASN A 131 -7.44 -3.32 28.63
CA ASN A 131 -7.55 -1.92 29.09
C ASN A 131 -7.44 -0.93 27.92
N THR A 132 -8.11 -1.23 26.80
CA THR A 132 -7.94 -0.55 25.51
C THR A 132 -9.27 -0.08 24.96
N VAL A 133 -9.32 1.17 24.50
CA VAL A 133 -10.41 1.70 23.70
C VAL A 133 -10.09 1.50 22.22
N ILE A 134 -10.98 0.85 21.50
CA ILE A 134 -10.88 0.62 20.05
C ILE A 134 -11.88 1.53 19.36
N ILE A 135 -11.38 2.45 18.54
CA ILE A 135 -12.16 3.34 17.67
C ILE A 135 -12.03 2.79 16.25
N LYS A 136 -13.15 2.61 15.56
CA LYS A 136 -13.17 2.30 14.13
C LYS A 136 -13.93 3.38 13.40
N SER A 137 -13.26 4.07 12.49
CA SER A 137 -13.86 5.09 11.62
C SER A 137 -15.06 4.53 10.85
N PRO A 138 -16.05 5.37 10.48
CA PRO A 138 -17.15 4.91 9.64
C PRO A 138 -16.60 4.38 8.31
N VAL A 139 -17.21 3.29 7.87
CA VAL A 139 -17.01 2.76 6.51
C VAL A 139 -17.50 3.83 5.55
N GLU A 140 -16.64 4.39 4.72
CA GLU A 140 -17.15 5.15 3.58
C GLU A 140 -17.95 4.19 2.68
N PRO A 141 -19.17 4.56 2.25
CA PRO A 141 -19.90 3.71 1.33
C PRO A 141 -19.06 3.47 0.07
N GLU A 142 -19.13 2.24 -0.45
CA GLU A 142 -18.54 1.91 -1.75
C GLU A 142 -19.03 2.94 -2.79
N PRO A 143 -18.14 3.40 -3.68
CA PRO A 143 -18.50 4.43 -4.63
C PRO A 143 -19.59 3.90 -5.56
N VAL A 144 -20.70 4.63 -5.67
CA VAL A 144 -21.64 4.40 -6.77
C VAL A 144 -20.94 4.88 -8.04
N LEU A 145 -20.64 3.94 -8.92
CA LEU A 145 -19.94 4.14 -10.19
C LEU A 145 -20.87 3.75 -11.34
N GLU A 146 -20.75 4.44 -12.47
CA GLU A 146 -21.43 4.04 -13.70
C GLU A 146 -20.85 2.72 -14.22
N GLU A 147 -21.68 1.88 -14.85
CA GLU A 147 -21.17 0.70 -15.53
C GLU A 147 -20.28 1.10 -16.72
N LEU A 148 -19.21 0.34 -16.95
CA LEU A 148 -18.39 0.51 -18.14
C LEU A 148 -19.20 0.24 -19.42
N PRO A 149 -19.03 1.05 -20.47
CA PRO A 149 -19.44 0.68 -21.81
C PRO A 149 -18.83 -0.68 -22.23
N PRO A 150 -19.55 -1.53 -22.98
CA PRO A 150 -19.09 -2.90 -23.30
C PRO A 150 -17.75 -3.01 -24.05
N ASP A 151 -17.29 -1.94 -24.67
CA ASP A 151 -16.06 -1.84 -25.46
C ASP A 151 -14.91 -1.13 -24.74
N GLN A 152 -15.14 -0.70 -23.50
CA GLN A 152 -14.14 -0.02 -22.69
C GLN A 152 -13.62 -0.93 -21.58
N VAL A 153 -12.33 -0.78 -21.30
CA VAL A 153 -11.63 -1.52 -20.26
C VAL A 153 -10.72 -0.60 -19.48
N THR A 154 -10.48 -0.96 -18.22
CA THR A 154 -9.37 -0.41 -17.44
C THR A 154 -8.22 -1.40 -17.46
N GLU A 155 -7.00 -0.90 -17.67
CA GLU A 155 -5.77 -1.69 -17.66
C GLU A 155 -4.89 -1.26 -16.47
N VAL A 156 -4.44 -2.24 -15.69
CA VAL A 156 -3.49 -2.08 -14.58
C VAL A 156 -2.19 -2.76 -14.99
N HIS A 157 -1.17 -1.96 -15.26
CA HIS A 157 0.13 -2.40 -15.75
C HIS A 157 1.14 -2.37 -14.59
N ILE A 158 1.66 -3.52 -14.20
CA ILE A 158 2.80 -3.64 -13.29
C ILE A 158 4.03 -3.83 -14.18
N ILE A 159 4.85 -2.79 -14.26
CA ILE A 159 5.99 -2.71 -15.18
C ILE A 159 7.18 -3.42 -14.55
N ASP A 160 7.86 -4.29 -15.30
CA ASP A 160 9.11 -4.90 -14.86
C ASP A 160 10.25 -3.87 -14.92
N SER A 161 10.40 -3.13 -13.82
CA SER A 161 11.41 -2.10 -13.60
C SER A 161 12.59 -2.57 -12.75
N GLY A 162 12.71 -3.88 -12.47
CA GLY A 162 13.73 -4.42 -11.56
C GLY A 162 13.22 -4.57 -10.13
N TYR A 163 14.06 -4.28 -9.13
CA TYR A 163 13.66 -4.30 -7.71
C TYR A 163 12.93 -3.01 -7.34
N ALA A 164 11.70 -2.88 -7.84
CA ALA A 164 10.97 -1.63 -7.73
C ALA A 164 9.47 -1.77 -8.00
N ASN A 165 8.69 -0.83 -7.46
CA ASN A 165 7.29 -0.66 -7.84
C ASN A 165 7.17 0.39 -8.95
N ALA A 166 6.51 0.03 -10.05
CA ALA A 166 6.07 0.98 -11.07
C ALA A 166 4.74 0.49 -11.65
N VAL A 167 3.65 1.15 -11.29
CA VAL A 167 2.30 0.74 -11.68
C VAL A 167 1.63 1.83 -12.49
N TYR A 168 1.33 1.54 -13.75
CA TYR A 168 0.60 2.42 -14.63
C TYR A 168 -0.86 1.97 -14.74
N LEU A 169 -1.80 2.87 -14.44
CA LEU A 169 -3.23 2.65 -14.61
C LEU A 169 -3.71 3.46 -15.83
N LYS A 170 -4.30 2.74 -16.78
CA LYS A 170 -4.99 3.32 -17.93
C LYS A 170 -6.48 3.10 -17.74
N LEU A 171 -7.18 4.18 -17.38
CA LEU A 171 -8.60 4.11 -17.08
C LEU A 171 -9.46 4.23 -18.34
N ALA A 172 -10.67 3.70 -18.28
CA ALA A 172 -11.59 3.65 -19.42
C ALA A 172 -12.04 5.03 -19.93
N ASP A 173 -12.07 6.04 -19.04
CA ASP A 173 -12.34 7.44 -19.41
C ASP A 173 -11.14 8.14 -20.07
N GLY A 174 -10.03 7.43 -20.25
CA GLY A 174 -8.78 7.93 -20.84
C GLY A 174 -7.81 8.51 -19.81
N SER A 175 -8.14 8.51 -18.52
CA SER A 175 -7.22 9.01 -17.50
C SER A 175 -6.02 8.10 -17.29
N ASN A 176 -4.86 8.74 -17.09
CA ASN A 176 -3.57 8.07 -16.89
C ASN A 176 -3.06 8.34 -15.48
N ILE A 177 -2.81 7.27 -14.72
CA ILE A 177 -2.30 7.35 -13.35
C ILE A 177 -1.01 6.55 -13.26
N LEU A 178 0.01 7.12 -12.62
CA LEU A 178 1.22 6.38 -12.25
C LEU A 178 1.27 6.26 -10.72
N ILE A 179 1.52 5.06 -10.22
CA ILE A 179 1.83 4.79 -8.81
C ILE A 179 3.27 4.30 -8.78
N ASP A 180 4.14 5.10 -8.18
CA ASP A 180 5.58 4.89 -8.09
C ASP A 180 6.32 4.87 -9.45
N ALA A 181 7.63 5.06 -9.40
CA ALA A 181 8.49 5.02 -10.58
C ALA A 181 9.78 4.23 -10.33
N GLY A 182 9.77 3.33 -9.36
CA GLY A 182 10.86 2.40 -9.11
C GLY A 182 12.18 3.03 -8.66
N TYR A 183 13.26 2.23 -8.72
CA TYR A 183 14.56 2.49 -8.09
C TYR A 183 15.54 3.20 -9.05
N ASP A 184 16.36 4.11 -8.53
CA ASP A 184 17.43 4.80 -9.28
C ASP A 184 18.79 4.14 -8.98
N GLU A 185 19.03 2.93 -9.53
CA GLU A 185 20.36 2.29 -9.51
C GLU A 185 21.10 2.44 -10.85
N ASP A 186 20.38 2.50 -11.97
CA ASP A 186 20.92 2.74 -13.32
C ASP A 186 19.90 3.52 -14.17
N LEU A 187 20.36 4.54 -14.92
CA LEU A 187 19.57 5.33 -15.88
C LEU A 187 18.79 4.50 -16.92
N ARG A 188 19.05 3.19 -17.01
CA ARG A 188 18.29 2.25 -17.84
C ARG A 188 16.87 2.02 -17.33
N GLU A 189 16.63 2.12 -16.02
CA GLU A 189 15.34 1.80 -15.40
C GLU A 189 14.33 2.95 -15.61
N SER A 190 14.73 4.20 -15.36
CA SER A 190 13.89 5.36 -15.68
C SER A 190 13.48 5.41 -17.16
N ARG A 191 14.42 5.11 -18.08
CA ARG A 191 14.13 5.00 -19.51
C ARG A 191 13.13 3.90 -19.84
N LYS A 192 13.14 2.76 -19.16
CA LYS A 192 12.14 1.69 -19.39
C LYS A 192 10.74 2.20 -19.07
N ILE A 193 10.55 2.84 -17.91
CA ILE A 193 9.26 3.36 -17.46
C ILE A 193 8.76 4.45 -18.41
N ILE A 194 9.60 5.44 -18.71
CA ILE A 194 9.26 6.53 -19.64
C ILE A 194 8.89 5.98 -21.02
N ASN A 195 9.71 5.10 -21.60
CA ASN A 195 9.41 4.49 -22.90
C ASN A 195 8.13 3.65 -22.87
N TYR A 196 7.83 2.98 -21.75
CA TYR A 196 6.59 2.21 -21.59
C TYR A 196 5.37 3.14 -21.61
N LEU A 197 5.43 4.25 -20.87
CA LEU A 197 4.39 5.26 -20.84
C LEU A 197 4.19 5.92 -22.21
N GLU A 198 5.26 6.37 -22.86
CA GLU A 198 5.22 6.97 -24.21
C GLU A 198 4.65 5.99 -25.26
N LYS A 199 5.03 4.71 -25.21
CA LYS A 199 4.49 3.68 -26.10
C LYS A 199 2.99 3.44 -25.89
N ASN A 200 2.49 3.71 -24.68
CA ASN A 200 1.07 3.66 -24.35
C ASN A 200 0.34 4.99 -24.64
N GLY A 201 1.03 5.99 -25.22
CA GLY A 201 0.45 7.27 -25.60
C GLY A 201 0.27 8.23 -24.43
N VAL A 202 1.04 8.09 -23.36
CA VAL A 202 0.95 8.94 -22.17
C VAL A 202 1.83 10.18 -22.34
N ASP A 203 1.21 11.31 -22.67
CA ASP A 203 1.88 12.62 -22.74
C ASP A 203 1.76 13.41 -21.42
N GLU A 204 0.75 13.10 -20.61
CA GLU A 204 0.44 13.72 -19.32
C GLU A 204 -0.23 12.70 -18.39
N LEU A 205 0.08 12.78 -17.10
CA LEU A 205 -0.56 12.03 -16.02
C LEU A 205 -1.64 12.90 -15.36
N ASP A 206 -2.83 12.35 -15.18
CA ASP A 206 -3.87 12.98 -14.36
C ASP A 206 -3.51 12.92 -12.88
N LEU A 207 -2.86 11.83 -12.47
CA LEU A 207 -2.39 11.61 -11.11
C LEU A 207 -1.06 10.86 -11.09
N LEU A 208 -0.14 11.34 -10.27
CA LEU A 208 1.02 10.57 -9.82
C LEU A 208 0.87 10.33 -8.31
N VAL A 209 0.88 9.07 -7.89
CA VAL A 209 0.97 8.68 -6.49
C VAL A 209 2.41 8.24 -6.19
N VAL A 210 3.02 8.83 -5.17
CA VAL A 210 4.32 8.40 -4.65
C VAL A 210 4.09 7.72 -3.31
N SER A 211 4.09 6.40 -3.33
CA SER A 211 3.61 5.57 -2.23
C SER A 211 4.59 5.48 -1.06
N SER A 212 5.88 5.71 -1.28
CA SER A 212 6.88 5.78 -0.22
C SER A 212 8.01 6.73 -0.62
N PRO A 213 8.66 7.43 0.33
CA PRO A 213 9.82 8.26 0.03
C PRO A 213 11.13 7.49 -0.03
N THR A 214 11.09 6.16 0.04
CA THR A 214 12.26 5.32 -0.19
C THR A 214 12.53 5.17 -1.68
N SER A 215 13.81 5.03 -2.03
CA SER A 215 14.28 5.10 -3.41
C SER A 215 13.68 4.02 -4.31
N ASP A 216 13.38 2.83 -3.79
CA ASP A 216 12.77 1.70 -4.51
C ASP A 216 11.32 1.95 -5.01
N TYR A 217 10.72 3.08 -4.59
CA TYR A 217 9.41 3.55 -5.03
C TYR A 217 9.51 4.89 -5.77
N MET A 218 10.25 5.86 -5.23
CA MET A 218 10.32 7.21 -5.80
C MET A 218 11.55 7.51 -6.65
N GLY A 219 12.50 6.57 -6.75
CA GLY A 219 13.84 6.78 -7.31
C GLY A 219 13.86 7.44 -8.67
N ASN A 220 12.99 7.02 -9.61
CA ASN A 220 12.92 7.63 -10.94
C ASN A 220 11.77 8.64 -11.14
N VAL A 221 11.11 9.10 -10.05
CA VAL A 221 9.97 10.00 -10.18
C VAL A 221 10.39 11.34 -10.79
N ASP A 222 11.57 11.85 -10.45
CA ASP A 222 12.11 13.08 -11.01
C ASP A 222 12.38 12.96 -12.52
N ASP A 223 12.92 11.82 -12.96
CA ASP A 223 13.16 11.50 -14.36
C ASP A 223 11.84 11.42 -15.14
N VAL A 224 10.81 10.76 -14.61
CA VAL A 224 9.46 10.74 -15.20
C VAL A 224 8.90 12.16 -15.27
N LEU A 225 8.97 12.91 -14.17
CA LEU A 225 8.58 14.32 -14.10
C LEU A 225 9.53 15.24 -14.88
N SER A 226 10.56 14.76 -15.57
CA SER A 226 11.35 15.53 -16.53
C SER A 226 10.76 15.45 -17.94
N LYS A 227 9.95 14.43 -18.22
CA LYS A 227 9.35 14.17 -19.54
C LYS A 227 7.84 14.30 -19.55
N ILE A 228 7.17 13.71 -18.57
CA ILE A 228 5.71 13.60 -18.49
C ILE A 228 5.22 14.44 -17.31
N THR A 229 4.32 15.39 -17.57
CA THR A 229 3.75 16.24 -16.49
C THR A 229 2.69 15.48 -15.74
N ALA A 230 2.60 15.68 -14.42
CA ALA A 230 1.47 15.25 -13.62
C ALA A 230 0.60 16.45 -13.23
N LYS A 231 -0.71 16.39 -13.47
CA LYS A 231 -1.65 17.44 -13.02
C LYS A 231 -1.75 17.48 -11.51
N LYS A 232 -1.75 16.30 -10.88
CA LYS A 232 -1.84 16.13 -9.43
C LYS A 232 -0.81 15.11 -8.93
N ILE A 233 -0.22 15.39 -7.77
CA ILE A 233 0.64 14.49 -7.02
C ILE A 233 0.04 14.24 -5.64
N ILE A 234 -0.01 12.98 -5.23
CA ILE A 234 -0.32 12.56 -3.86
C ILE A 234 0.84 11.75 -3.30
N ASP A 235 1.38 12.14 -2.15
CA ASP A 235 2.44 11.40 -1.45
C ASP A 235 2.21 11.30 0.06
N THR A 236 3.16 10.70 0.78
CA THR A 236 3.08 10.52 2.23
C THR A 236 3.22 11.81 3.04
N GLY A 237 3.67 12.92 2.43
CA GLY A 237 4.07 14.15 3.11
C GLY A 237 5.31 14.04 4.00
N GLN A 238 5.96 12.87 4.07
CA GLN A 238 7.18 12.65 4.85
C GLN A 238 8.37 13.30 4.15
N VAL A 239 9.08 14.16 4.88
CA VAL A 239 10.29 14.83 4.37
C VAL A 239 11.51 13.95 4.63
N MET A 240 12.23 13.58 3.57
CA MET A 240 13.45 12.79 3.64
C MET A 240 14.67 13.60 3.14
N PRO A 241 15.80 13.60 3.86
CA PRO A 241 17.04 14.25 3.44
C PRO A 241 17.84 13.33 2.50
N THR A 242 17.19 12.86 1.44
CA THR A 242 17.80 12.02 0.40
C THR A 242 17.85 12.79 -0.92
N LYS A 243 18.82 12.44 -1.78
CA LYS A 243 18.95 13.09 -3.09
C LYS A 243 17.70 12.89 -3.94
N ASP A 244 17.13 11.68 -3.92
CA ASP A 244 15.96 11.35 -4.74
C ASP A 244 14.75 12.19 -4.32
N TYR A 245 14.54 12.34 -3.01
CA TYR A 245 13.49 13.20 -2.48
C TYR A 245 13.71 14.68 -2.87
N GLU A 246 14.95 15.19 -2.77
CA GLU A 246 15.27 16.57 -3.18
C GLU A 246 15.01 16.81 -4.67
N LYS A 247 15.44 15.88 -5.55
CA LYS A 247 15.19 15.95 -7.00
C LYS A 247 13.70 15.89 -7.30
N TYR A 248 12.96 14.97 -6.67
CA TYR A 248 11.51 14.85 -6.77
C TYR A 248 10.80 16.16 -6.38
N LYS A 249 11.12 16.72 -5.20
CA LYS A 249 10.56 18.01 -4.74
C LYS A 249 10.86 19.13 -5.73
N TYR A 250 12.09 19.20 -6.24
CA TYR A 250 12.48 20.20 -7.22
C TYR A 250 11.64 20.05 -8.49
N MET A 251 11.63 18.87 -9.11
CA MET A 251 10.90 18.63 -10.36
C MET A 251 9.40 18.91 -10.21
N ALA A 252 8.77 18.40 -9.14
CA ALA A 252 7.36 18.65 -8.84
C ALA A 252 7.06 20.16 -8.65
N SER A 253 7.99 20.94 -8.09
CA SER A 253 7.81 22.39 -7.88
C SER A 253 7.96 23.24 -9.15
N THR A 254 8.65 22.73 -10.18
CA THR A 254 8.89 23.46 -11.44
C THR A 254 7.73 23.38 -12.42
N ARG A 255 6.69 22.59 -12.11
CA ARG A 255 5.54 22.34 -13.00
C ARG A 255 4.25 22.89 -12.43
N SER A 256 3.25 23.05 -13.29
CA SER A 256 1.87 23.39 -12.88
C SER A 256 1.16 22.16 -12.31
N THR A 257 1.64 21.68 -11.16
CA THR A 257 1.17 20.46 -10.50
C THR A 257 0.54 20.79 -9.16
N THR A 258 -0.66 20.26 -8.90
CA THR A 258 -1.28 20.31 -7.57
C THR A 258 -0.69 19.23 -6.69
N TRP A 259 -0.25 19.58 -5.48
CA TRP A 259 0.38 18.63 -4.55
C TRP A 259 -0.43 18.52 -3.27
N GLU A 260 -0.84 17.31 -2.93
CA GLU A 260 -1.51 16.98 -1.68
C GLU A 260 -0.82 15.84 -0.93
N THR A 261 -0.94 15.83 0.39
CA THR A 261 -0.55 14.68 1.22
C THR A 261 -1.71 13.70 1.29
N ALA A 262 -1.42 12.41 1.26
CA ALA A 262 -2.40 11.34 1.49
C ALA A 262 -3.14 11.55 2.82
N ASP A 263 -4.46 11.65 2.73
CA ASP A 263 -5.36 11.96 3.85
C ASP A 263 -6.77 11.38 3.66
N GLY A 264 -6.88 10.16 3.13
CA GLY A 264 -8.20 9.54 2.92
C GLY A 264 -8.93 10.00 1.65
N GLN A 265 -8.25 10.63 0.68
CA GLN A 265 -8.93 11.17 -0.50
C GLN A 265 -9.57 10.08 -1.35
N ARG A 266 -10.77 10.37 -1.89
CA ARG A 266 -11.39 9.61 -2.97
C ARG A 266 -11.37 10.40 -4.27
N LEU A 267 -10.70 9.87 -5.30
CA LEU A 267 -10.65 10.44 -6.63
C LEU A 267 -11.54 9.64 -7.59
N ARG A 268 -12.35 10.32 -8.40
CA ARG A 268 -13.28 9.69 -9.37
C ARG A 268 -12.81 9.94 -10.79
N PHE A 269 -12.84 8.89 -11.60
CA PHE A 269 -12.42 8.85 -13.00
C PHE A 269 -13.48 8.08 -13.79
N GLY A 270 -14.55 8.78 -14.19
CA GLY A 270 -15.73 8.18 -14.82
C GLY A 270 -16.29 7.01 -14.01
N ASN A 271 -16.09 5.80 -14.54
CA ASN A 271 -16.54 4.50 -14.01
C ASN A 271 -15.57 3.86 -12.99
N ALA A 272 -14.54 4.58 -12.56
CA ALA A 272 -13.56 4.12 -11.61
C ALA A 272 -13.41 5.11 -10.44
N ALA A 273 -13.03 4.59 -9.28
CA ALA A 273 -12.62 5.41 -8.14
C ALA A 273 -11.31 4.88 -7.55
N LEU A 274 -10.38 5.80 -7.27
CA LEU A 274 -9.16 5.52 -6.53
C LEU A 274 -9.31 6.10 -5.11
N ASP A 275 -9.39 5.22 -4.13
CA ASP A 275 -9.40 5.56 -2.71
C ASP A 275 -7.96 5.57 -2.19
N ILE A 276 -7.53 6.68 -1.61
CA ILE A 276 -6.33 6.77 -0.79
C ILE A 276 -6.73 6.33 0.62
N LEU A 277 -6.22 5.19 1.06
CA LEU A 277 -6.60 4.59 2.34
C LEU A 277 -5.68 5.00 3.49
N SER A 278 -4.56 5.64 3.16
CA SER A 278 -3.66 6.25 4.16
C SER A 278 -4.16 7.63 4.58
N TYR A 279 -4.16 7.87 5.90
CA TYR A 279 -4.49 9.17 6.49
C TYR A 279 -3.25 9.97 6.86
N LYS A 280 -3.39 11.29 6.86
CA LYS A 280 -2.30 12.20 7.22
C LYS A 280 -1.96 12.01 8.68
N ARG A 281 -0.70 11.69 8.96
CA ARG A 281 -0.16 11.62 10.31
C ARG A 281 1.08 12.50 10.42
N TYR A 282 1.46 12.87 11.64
CA TYR A 282 2.80 13.41 11.86
C TYR A 282 3.76 12.23 11.71
N VAL A 283 4.63 12.31 10.71
CA VAL A 283 5.55 11.24 10.33
C VAL A 283 6.97 11.71 10.64
N SER A 284 7.66 11.00 11.54
CA SER A 284 9.11 11.16 11.77
C SER A 284 9.89 10.67 10.55
N ILE A 285 11.10 11.16 10.33
CA ILE A 285 12.03 10.63 9.32
C ILE A 285 12.29 9.11 9.47
N THR A 286 12.12 8.56 10.67
CA THR A 286 12.34 7.14 10.98
C THR A 286 11.13 6.26 10.73
N ASP A 287 9.97 6.85 10.45
CA ASP A 287 8.74 6.10 10.25
C ASP A 287 8.70 5.50 8.84
N ASN A 288 8.16 4.28 8.71
CA ASN A 288 7.88 3.70 7.41
C ASN A 288 6.54 4.27 6.88
N ALA A 289 6.60 5.45 6.27
CA ALA A 289 5.41 6.09 5.73
C ALA A 289 5.05 5.46 4.39
N THR A 290 3.77 5.13 4.22
CA THR A 290 3.27 4.64 2.95
C THR A 290 1.88 5.14 2.59
N VAL A 291 1.62 5.30 1.30
CA VAL A 291 0.31 5.50 0.71
C VAL A 291 -0.24 4.16 0.23
N ILE A 292 -1.34 3.72 0.82
CA ILE A 292 -2.09 2.55 0.36
C ILE A 292 -3.25 3.07 -0.49
N CYS A 293 -3.43 2.49 -1.67
CA CYS A 293 -4.48 2.87 -2.61
C CYS A 293 -5.39 1.68 -2.92
N ARG A 294 -6.69 1.93 -3.10
CA ARG A 294 -7.62 0.95 -3.63
C ARG A 294 -8.33 1.49 -4.86
N LEU A 295 -8.15 0.83 -6.00
CA LEU A 295 -8.90 1.12 -7.21
C LEU A 295 -10.14 0.24 -7.26
N THR A 296 -11.30 0.86 -7.46
CA THR A 296 -12.58 0.18 -7.67
C THR A 296 -13.06 0.46 -9.10
N VAL A 297 -13.29 -0.60 -9.86
CA VAL A 297 -13.81 -0.57 -11.23
C VAL A 297 -14.98 -1.55 -11.30
N GLY A 298 -16.21 -1.03 -11.31
CA GLY A 298 -17.41 -1.87 -11.12
C GLY A 298 -17.30 -2.71 -9.84
N ASN A 299 -17.30 -4.04 -9.99
CA ASN A 299 -17.18 -5.02 -8.91
C ASN A 299 -15.74 -5.48 -8.63
N ILE A 300 -14.76 -5.07 -9.46
CA ILE A 300 -13.36 -5.50 -9.32
C ILE A 300 -12.59 -4.47 -8.50
N ARG A 301 -11.89 -4.95 -7.48
CA ARG A 301 -11.08 -4.11 -6.58
C ARG A 301 -9.61 -4.53 -6.60
N PHE A 302 -8.74 -3.53 -6.74
CA PHE A 302 -7.29 -3.67 -6.70
C PHE A 302 -6.76 -2.97 -5.47
N LEU A 303 -5.89 -3.63 -4.70
CA LEU A 303 -5.21 -3.04 -3.55
C LEU A 303 -3.73 -2.86 -3.86
N PHE A 304 -3.28 -1.61 -3.88
CA PHE A 304 -1.89 -1.22 -4.04
C PHE A 304 -1.34 -0.83 -2.66
N THR A 305 -0.43 -1.62 -2.12
CA THR A 305 -0.03 -1.50 -0.71
C THR A 305 1.25 -0.72 -0.48
N GLY A 306 1.99 -0.36 -1.54
CA GLY A 306 3.29 0.29 -1.41
C GLY A 306 4.23 -0.47 -0.46
N ASN A 307 4.91 0.28 0.40
CA ASN A 307 5.83 -0.25 1.42
C ASN A 307 5.14 -0.57 2.76
N ALA A 308 3.84 -0.91 2.75
CA ALA A 308 3.08 -1.13 3.99
C ALA A 308 3.65 -2.26 4.84
N ALA A 309 3.81 -1.99 6.15
CA ALA A 309 4.01 -3.06 7.11
C ALA A 309 2.67 -3.73 7.44
N LEU A 310 2.73 -4.94 8.02
CA LEU A 310 1.53 -5.70 8.41
C LEU A 310 0.53 -4.87 9.24
N LYS A 311 1.03 -4.08 10.19
CA LYS A 311 0.22 -3.21 11.05
C LYS A 311 -0.55 -2.13 10.28
N ASP A 312 0.00 -1.62 9.17
CA ASP A 312 -0.65 -0.58 8.38
C ASP A 312 -1.85 -1.18 7.63
N LEU A 313 -1.73 -2.43 7.17
CA LEU A 313 -2.81 -3.16 6.48
C LEU A 313 -3.87 -3.68 7.45
N GLU A 314 -3.47 -4.18 8.62
CA GLU A 314 -4.40 -4.60 9.67
C GLU A 314 -5.20 -3.42 10.25
N GLY A 315 -4.63 -2.22 10.16
CA GLY A 315 -5.27 -0.97 10.55
C GLY A 315 -6.20 -0.35 9.50
N LEU A 316 -6.28 -0.89 8.28
CA LEU A 316 -7.22 -0.34 7.31
C LEU A 316 -8.67 -0.48 7.81
N SER A 317 -9.44 0.60 7.67
CA SER A 317 -10.88 0.57 7.90
C SER A 317 -11.51 -0.52 7.03
N ASP A 318 -12.59 -1.12 7.53
CA ASP A 318 -13.41 -2.10 6.80
C ASP A 318 -12.80 -3.48 6.53
N MET A 319 -11.56 -3.72 6.94
CA MET A 319 -10.95 -5.05 6.87
C MET A 319 -11.76 -6.13 7.62
N SER A 320 -12.59 -5.75 8.60
CA SER A 320 -13.49 -6.70 9.29
C SER A 320 -14.67 -7.20 8.45
N LYS A 321 -14.96 -6.60 7.28
CA LYS A 321 -16.05 -7.05 6.39
C LYS A 321 -15.65 -8.22 5.50
N GLY A 322 -14.35 -8.46 5.32
CA GLY A 322 -13.82 -9.46 4.39
C GLY A 322 -13.99 -9.06 2.92
N ASN A 323 -13.36 -9.81 2.01
CA ASN A 323 -13.34 -9.55 0.56
C ASN A 323 -12.94 -8.11 0.25
N TYR A 324 -11.81 -7.65 0.75
CA TYR A 324 -11.36 -6.27 0.57
C TYR A 324 -10.93 -5.95 -0.87
N ALA A 325 -10.28 -6.91 -1.55
CA ALA A 325 -9.80 -6.75 -2.92
C ALA A 325 -9.74 -8.09 -3.67
N ASP A 326 -9.96 -8.05 -4.98
CA ASP A 326 -9.82 -9.22 -5.85
C ASP A 326 -8.37 -9.42 -6.30
N VAL A 327 -7.64 -8.31 -6.49
CA VAL A 327 -6.23 -8.28 -6.88
C VAL A 327 -5.42 -7.55 -5.82
N LEU A 328 -4.37 -8.19 -5.32
CA LEU A 328 -3.43 -7.62 -4.36
C LEU A 328 -2.07 -7.38 -5.04
N LEU A 329 -1.59 -6.15 -5.08
CA LEU A 329 -0.16 -5.91 -5.24
C LEU A 329 0.49 -6.12 -3.88
N VAL A 330 1.39 -7.09 -3.78
CA VAL A 330 1.96 -7.54 -2.50
C VAL A 330 2.85 -6.45 -1.89
N PRO A 331 2.78 -6.18 -0.58
CA PRO A 331 3.55 -5.11 0.05
C PRO A 331 5.06 -5.39 0.04
N ALA A 332 5.85 -4.32 0.01
CA ALA A 332 7.30 -4.36 0.18
C ALA A 332 7.99 -5.48 -0.62
N HIS A 333 7.64 -5.61 -1.90
CA HIS A 333 8.22 -6.60 -2.82
C HIS A 333 8.06 -8.07 -2.39
N GLY A 334 7.20 -8.35 -1.40
CA GLY A 334 7.01 -9.67 -0.83
C GLY A 334 7.85 -9.99 0.40
N ASP A 335 8.35 -8.98 1.12
CA ASP A 335 9.10 -9.14 2.37
C ASP A 335 8.33 -9.98 3.40
N ASP A 336 9.06 -10.85 4.09
CA ASP A 336 8.53 -11.73 5.12
C ASP A 336 8.04 -10.92 6.32
N GLY A 337 6.76 -11.09 6.65
CA GLY A 337 6.14 -10.41 7.80
C GLY A 337 5.32 -9.19 7.44
N THR A 338 5.16 -8.87 6.15
CA THR A 338 4.17 -7.91 5.67
C THR A 338 2.77 -8.50 5.49
N LEU A 339 2.68 -9.83 5.38
CA LEU A 339 1.43 -10.58 5.29
C LEU A 339 1.22 -11.54 6.48
N SER A 340 -0.05 -11.87 6.73
CA SER A 340 -0.48 -12.92 7.67
C SER A 340 -1.69 -13.68 7.11
N SER A 341 -1.94 -14.90 7.58
CA SER A 341 -3.12 -15.68 7.15
C SER A 341 -4.43 -14.96 7.50
N GLU A 342 -4.49 -14.25 8.63
CA GLU A 342 -5.65 -13.46 9.03
C GLU A 342 -5.87 -12.28 8.08
N LEU A 343 -4.79 -11.59 7.71
CA LEU A 343 -4.86 -10.50 6.75
C LEU A 343 -5.33 -10.99 5.38
N LEU A 344 -4.76 -12.09 4.87
CA LEU A 344 -5.15 -12.68 3.59
C LEU A 344 -6.60 -13.15 3.58
N ALA A 345 -7.11 -13.67 4.70
CA ALA A 345 -8.53 -14.03 4.82
C ALA A 345 -9.46 -12.82 4.77
N LYS A 346 -9.03 -11.65 5.28
CA LYS A 346 -9.78 -10.39 5.22
C LYS A 346 -9.70 -9.74 3.84
N ILE A 347 -8.53 -9.73 3.21
CA ILE A 347 -8.37 -9.23 1.83
C ILE A 347 -9.12 -10.14 0.85
N ALA A 348 -8.99 -11.45 1.03
CA ALA A 348 -9.49 -12.53 0.18
C ALA A 348 -9.17 -12.33 -1.33
N PRO A 349 -7.91 -12.08 -1.71
CA PRO A 349 -7.55 -11.87 -3.10
C PRO A 349 -7.62 -13.18 -3.89
N LYS A 350 -8.03 -13.09 -5.15
CA LYS A 350 -7.95 -14.20 -6.11
C LYS A 350 -6.60 -14.20 -6.84
N THR A 351 -6.01 -13.02 -6.99
CA THR A 351 -4.73 -12.81 -7.66
C THR A 351 -3.83 -11.94 -6.81
N ALA A 352 -2.56 -12.31 -6.72
CA ALA A 352 -1.50 -11.49 -6.14
C ALA A 352 -0.43 -11.22 -7.19
N VAL A 353 0.06 -9.98 -7.24
CA VAL A 353 1.21 -9.59 -8.05
C VAL A 353 2.33 -9.16 -7.11
N ILE A 354 3.54 -9.62 -7.36
CA ILE A 354 4.73 -9.22 -6.62
C ILE A 354 5.62 -8.46 -7.60
N SER A 355 5.79 -7.16 -7.39
CA SER A 355 6.76 -6.37 -8.13
C SER A 355 8.14 -6.60 -7.51
N VAL A 356 8.96 -7.36 -8.20
CA VAL A 356 10.27 -7.82 -7.73
C VAL A 356 11.19 -8.05 -8.91
N GLY A 357 12.48 -7.83 -8.67
CA GLY A 357 13.56 -8.11 -9.60
C GLY A 357 14.70 -8.79 -8.87
N ASN A 358 15.83 -8.98 -9.56
CA ASN A 358 17.04 -9.49 -8.92
C ASN A 358 17.49 -8.52 -7.81
N ASN A 359 17.54 -8.99 -6.57
CA ASN A 359 17.80 -8.15 -5.40
C ASN A 359 18.64 -8.90 -4.35
N VAL A 360 19.32 -8.13 -3.49
CA VAL A 360 20.14 -8.69 -2.40
C VAL A 360 19.32 -9.11 -1.17
N HIS A 361 18.09 -8.62 -1.08
CA HIS A 361 17.16 -8.85 0.03
C HIS A 361 16.55 -10.26 0.01
N ARG A 362 16.65 -10.96 -1.13
CA ARG A 362 16.07 -12.28 -1.42
C ARG A 362 14.54 -12.27 -1.40
N ASP A 363 13.96 -11.13 -1.72
CA ASP A 363 12.53 -11.04 -1.94
C ASP A 363 12.13 -11.69 -3.28
N PRO A 364 10.91 -12.26 -3.38
CA PRO A 364 9.95 -12.41 -2.29
C PRO A 364 10.39 -13.49 -1.31
N GLY A 365 10.12 -13.27 -0.01
CA GLY A 365 10.45 -14.22 1.04
C GLY A 365 9.65 -15.53 0.95
N ASP A 366 10.26 -16.62 1.41
CA ASP A 366 9.66 -17.97 1.36
C ASP A 366 8.34 -18.03 2.12
N LYS A 367 8.23 -17.34 3.26
CA LYS A 367 7.02 -17.35 4.09
C LYS A 367 5.89 -16.58 3.44
N THR A 368 6.20 -15.47 2.76
CA THR A 368 5.20 -14.75 1.94
C THR A 368 4.63 -15.65 0.84
N LEU A 369 5.49 -16.39 0.12
CA LEU A 369 5.05 -17.31 -0.92
C LEU A 369 4.21 -18.47 -0.36
N GLU A 370 4.61 -19.03 0.79
CA GLU A 370 3.84 -20.08 1.49
C GLU A 370 2.45 -19.58 1.89
N LEU A 371 2.35 -18.39 2.47
CA LEU A 371 1.06 -17.78 2.86
C LEU A 371 0.12 -17.57 1.67
N LEU A 372 0.64 -17.09 0.53
CA LEU A 372 -0.14 -16.89 -0.69
C LEU A 372 -0.60 -18.24 -1.28
N SER A 373 0.28 -19.25 -1.26
CA SER A 373 -0.04 -20.61 -1.70
C SER A 373 -1.13 -21.26 -0.83
N ASP A 374 -1.01 -21.15 0.49
CA ASP A 374 -1.97 -21.69 1.46
C ASP A 374 -3.36 -21.04 1.32
N ALA A 375 -3.37 -19.73 1.06
CA ALA A 375 -4.58 -18.98 0.73
C ALA A 375 -5.13 -19.26 -0.68
N LYS A 376 -4.45 -20.10 -1.48
CA LYS A 376 -4.80 -20.48 -2.86
C LYS A 376 -4.90 -19.28 -3.81
N VAL A 377 -4.07 -18.28 -3.58
CA VAL A 377 -3.99 -17.08 -4.40
C VAL A 377 -3.14 -17.36 -5.62
N LYS A 378 -3.59 -16.95 -6.81
CA LYS A 378 -2.76 -17.05 -8.02
C LYS A 378 -1.70 -15.94 -8.01
N VAL A 379 -0.43 -16.32 -7.96
CA VAL A 379 0.70 -15.39 -7.87
C VAL A 379 1.31 -15.13 -9.24
N TYR A 380 1.62 -13.86 -9.53
CA TYR A 380 2.45 -13.41 -10.65
C TYR A 380 3.60 -12.57 -10.12
N ARG A 381 4.76 -12.63 -10.77
CA ARG A 381 5.97 -11.89 -10.35
C ARG A 381 6.65 -11.24 -11.55
N THR A 382 7.04 -9.97 -11.44
CA THR A 382 7.66 -9.27 -12.57
C THR A 382 8.99 -9.88 -13.01
N ASP A 383 9.78 -10.47 -12.10
CA ASP A 383 11.03 -11.17 -12.45
C ASP A 383 10.84 -12.48 -13.21
N VAL A 384 9.67 -13.11 -13.11
CA VAL A 384 9.33 -14.36 -13.80
C VAL A 384 8.46 -14.11 -15.03
N ASP A 385 7.51 -13.20 -14.92
CA ASP A 385 6.44 -12.97 -15.90
C ASP A 385 6.70 -11.75 -16.80
N GLY A 386 7.68 -10.91 -16.46
CA GLY A 386 7.94 -9.62 -17.10
C GLY A 386 6.84 -8.60 -16.75
N ASP A 387 6.52 -7.70 -17.69
CA ASP A 387 5.39 -6.78 -17.50
C ASP A 387 4.09 -7.56 -17.33
N ILE A 388 3.31 -7.24 -16.30
CA ILE A 388 2.02 -7.86 -16.01
C ILE A 388 0.92 -6.84 -16.30
N VAL A 389 -0.03 -7.18 -17.15
CA VAL A 389 -1.17 -6.32 -17.50
C VAL A 389 -2.46 -7.00 -17.09
N ILE A 390 -3.20 -6.36 -16.19
CA ILE A 390 -4.52 -6.82 -15.76
C ILE A 390 -5.58 -5.94 -16.40
N THR A 391 -6.42 -6.53 -17.23
CA THR A 391 -7.50 -5.84 -17.95
C THR A 391 -8.83 -6.19 -17.31
N THR A 392 -9.68 -5.21 -17.05
CA THR A 392 -11.01 -5.40 -16.44
C THR A 392 -12.10 -4.61 -17.18
N ASP A 393 -13.27 -5.24 -17.33
CA ASP A 393 -14.51 -4.62 -17.80
C ASP A 393 -15.42 -4.17 -16.63
N GLY A 394 -14.89 -4.25 -15.40
CA GLY A 394 -15.60 -3.95 -14.16
C GLY A 394 -16.51 -5.07 -13.65
N LYS A 395 -16.63 -6.19 -14.37
CA LYS A 395 -17.36 -7.40 -13.92
C LYS A 395 -16.42 -8.59 -13.79
N ASN A 396 -15.47 -8.70 -14.72
CA ASN A 396 -14.44 -9.73 -14.81
C ASN A 396 -13.09 -9.07 -15.07
N TYR A 397 -12.01 -9.80 -14.80
CA TYR A 397 -10.66 -9.39 -15.19
C TYR A 397 -9.86 -10.56 -15.75
N SER A 398 -8.87 -10.24 -16.57
CA SER A 398 -7.88 -11.18 -17.11
C SER A 398 -6.47 -10.66 -16.89
N VAL A 399 -5.51 -11.56 -16.72
CA VAL A 399 -4.09 -11.23 -16.53
C VAL A 399 -3.32 -11.72 -17.76
N GLY A 400 -2.63 -10.80 -18.42
CA GLY A 400 -1.64 -11.10 -19.46
C GLY A 400 -0.23 -10.75 -18.98
N THR A 401 0.76 -11.52 -19.41
CA THR A 401 2.16 -11.27 -19.06
C THR A 401 3.02 -11.12 -20.30
N LYS A 402 4.05 -10.27 -20.24
CA LYS A 402 4.99 -10.08 -21.35
C LYS A 402 5.65 -11.40 -21.75
N ASN A 403 6.08 -12.21 -20.77
CA ASN A 403 6.72 -13.47 -21.07
C ASN A 403 5.74 -14.48 -21.68
N GLN A 404 4.47 -14.51 -21.28
CA GLN A 404 3.45 -15.33 -21.97
C GLN A 404 3.19 -14.82 -23.41
N LEU A 405 3.18 -13.51 -23.64
CA LEU A 405 3.03 -12.94 -24.98
C LEU A 405 4.27 -13.20 -25.85
N GLU A 406 5.47 -13.19 -25.28
CA GLU A 406 6.71 -13.55 -25.94
C GLU A 406 6.82 -15.06 -26.17
N GLU A 407 6.38 -15.91 -25.25
CA GLU A 407 6.26 -17.37 -25.41
C GLU A 407 5.22 -17.72 -26.47
N ASN A 408 4.08 -17.04 -26.53
CA ASN A 408 3.08 -17.24 -27.58
C ASN A 408 3.60 -16.76 -28.93
N LYS A 409 4.30 -15.62 -28.99
CA LYS A 409 5.00 -15.16 -30.20
C LYS A 409 6.12 -16.13 -30.59
N GLN A 410 6.88 -16.64 -29.63
CA GLN A 410 7.92 -17.65 -29.79
C GLN A 410 7.35 -19.05 -30.05
N GLN A 411 6.09 -19.37 -29.77
CA GLN A 411 5.45 -20.62 -30.21
C GLN A 411 4.95 -20.47 -31.65
N ILE A 412 4.47 -19.28 -32.00
CA ILE A 412 4.16 -18.90 -33.38
C ILE A 412 5.44 -18.79 -34.23
N THR A 413 6.61 -18.57 -33.61
CA THR A 413 7.93 -18.50 -34.26
C THR A 413 8.95 -19.52 -33.76
N ALA A 414 8.52 -20.61 -33.09
CA ALA A 414 9.44 -21.49 -32.36
C ALA A 414 10.45 -22.13 -33.31
N PRO A 415 11.75 -22.09 -32.99
CA PRO A 415 12.72 -22.81 -33.78
C PRO A 415 12.47 -24.31 -33.65
N SER A 416 12.45 -24.94 -34.81
CA SER A 416 12.52 -26.38 -35.01
C SER A 416 13.58 -27.01 -34.08
N LYS A 417 13.22 -27.98 -33.22
CA LYS A 417 14.14 -28.68 -32.30
C LYS A 417 15.38 -29.24 -33.03
N PHE A 418 16.60 -28.84 -32.72
CA PHE A 418 17.77 -29.40 -33.42
C PHE A 418 18.11 -30.81 -32.89
N ILE A 419 18.56 -31.70 -33.78
CA ILE A 419 18.95 -33.08 -33.44
C ILE A 419 20.46 -33.23 -33.62
N GLY A 420 21.18 -33.51 -32.54
CA GLY A 420 22.61 -33.83 -32.54
C GLY A 420 22.87 -35.34 -32.56
N ASP A 421 23.95 -35.75 -33.22
CA ASP A 421 24.52 -37.11 -33.11
C ASP A 421 25.71 -37.06 -32.16
N ILE A 422 25.56 -37.64 -30.97
CA ILE A 422 26.57 -37.60 -29.90
C ILE A 422 27.90 -38.28 -30.28
N GLU A 423 27.92 -39.11 -31.33
CA GLU A 423 29.15 -39.77 -31.78
C GLU A 423 29.94 -38.89 -32.75
N THR A 424 29.26 -38.16 -33.62
CA THR A 424 29.91 -37.30 -34.63
C THR A 424 30.08 -35.85 -34.17
N ASN A 425 29.41 -35.47 -33.07
CA ASN A 425 29.27 -34.09 -32.62
C ASN A 425 28.76 -33.17 -33.74
N VAL A 426 27.81 -33.64 -34.54
CA VAL A 426 27.16 -32.84 -35.58
C VAL A 426 25.68 -32.67 -35.24
N TYR A 427 25.13 -31.47 -35.41
CA TYR A 427 23.70 -31.22 -35.22
C TYR A 427 22.98 -30.77 -36.49
N HIS A 428 21.67 -31.03 -36.52
CA HIS A 428 20.82 -30.95 -37.70
C HIS A 428 19.50 -30.21 -37.40
N THR A 429 18.90 -29.54 -38.39
CA THR A 429 17.50 -29.08 -38.31
C THR A 429 16.54 -30.28 -38.38
N PRO A 430 15.33 -30.26 -37.77
CA PRO A 430 14.33 -31.34 -37.84
C PRO A 430 14.01 -31.92 -39.21
N GLY A 431 14.14 -31.12 -40.27
CA GLY A 431 13.87 -31.53 -41.64
C GLY A 431 15.06 -32.13 -42.37
N CYS A 432 16.23 -32.26 -41.72
CA CYS A 432 17.43 -32.77 -42.37
C CYS A 432 17.27 -34.27 -42.70
N PRO A 433 17.47 -34.69 -43.97
CA PRO A 433 17.30 -36.09 -44.36
C PRO A 433 18.33 -37.02 -43.70
N LEU A 434 19.45 -36.49 -43.22
CA LEU A 434 20.49 -37.28 -42.56
C LEU A 434 20.09 -37.76 -41.16
N ILE A 435 19.06 -37.17 -40.53
CA ILE A 435 18.58 -37.58 -39.21
C ILE A 435 18.11 -39.04 -39.20
N GLN A 436 17.57 -39.53 -40.33
CA GLN A 436 17.10 -40.90 -40.45
C GLN A 436 18.24 -41.93 -40.34
N ASN A 437 19.49 -41.51 -40.56
CA ASN A 437 20.67 -42.35 -40.45
C ASN A 437 21.32 -42.32 -39.06
N ILE A 438 20.80 -41.50 -38.15
CA ILE A 438 21.27 -41.44 -36.77
C ILE A 438 20.43 -42.44 -35.96
N PRO A 439 21.03 -43.47 -35.34
CA PRO A 439 20.36 -44.35 -34.39
C PRO A 439 19.76 -43.56 -33.21
N ASP A 440 18.63 -43.99 -32.69
CA ASP A 440 17.91 -43.23 -31.65
C ASP A 440 18.74 -43.09 -30.37
N GLU A 441 19.53 -44.11 -30.01
CA GLU A 441 20.45 -44.07 -28.88
C GLU A 441 21.58 -43.03 -29.00
N ARG A 442 21.82 -42.50 -30.21
CA ARG A 442 22.81 -41.44 -30.45
C ARG A 442 22.21 -40.04 -30.59
N LYS A 443 20.88 -39.93 -30.62
CA LYS A 443 20.19 -38.64 -30.78
C LYS A 443 20.16 -37.88 -29.46
N ILE A 444 20.65 -36.65 -29.50
CA ILE A 444 20.38 -35.64 -28.47
C ILE A 444 19.57 -34.51 -29.09
N THR A 445 18.65 -33.93 -28.33
CA THR A 445 17.80 -32.84 -28.83
C THR A 445 18.18 -31.54 -28.16
N PHE A 446 18.40 -30.50 -28.97
CA PHE A 446 18.68 -29.15 -28.51
C PHE A 446 17.51 -28.24 -28.84
N LYS A 447 17.17 -27.36 -27.91
CA LYS A 447 16.09 -26.38 -28.11
C LYS A 447 16.56 -25.29 -29.07
N TYR A 448 17.83 -24.91 -29.02
CA TYR A 448 18.44 -23.91 -29.89
C TYR A 448 19.78 -24.38 -30.49
N SER A 449 20.19 -23.78 -31.61
CA SER A 449 21.46 -24.14 -32.28
C SER A 449 22.70 -23.71 -31.50
N TRP A 450 22.61 -22.69 -30.63
CA TRP A 450 23.71 -22.31 -29.76
C TRP A 450 23.92 -23.31 -28.61
N ASP A 451 22.86 -23.95 -28.08
CA ASP A 451 22.98 -24.99 -27.05
C ASP A 451 23.82 -26.17 -27.58
N ALA A 452 23.64 -26.51 -28.86
CA ALA A 452 24.41 -27.55 -29.54
C ALA A 452 25.89 -27.13 -29.68
N LYS A 453 26.17 -25.88 -30.06
CA LYS A 453 27.54 -25.36 -30.18
C LYS A 453 28.27 -25.30 -28.85
N GLU A 454 27.60 -24.84 -27.78
CA GLU A 454 28.17 -24.82 -26.43
C GLU A 454 28.43 -26.24 -25.90
N ALA A 455 27.59 -27.20 -26.27
CA ALA A 455 27.81 -28.63 -26.01
C ALA A 455 28.91 -29.25 -26.89
N GLY A 456 29.56 -28.48 -27.76
CA GLY A 456 30.67 -28.92 -28.61
C GLY A 456 30.28 -29.53 -29.95
N PHE A 457 29.04 -29.34 -30.40
CA PHE A 457 28.54 -29.85 -31.68
C PHE A 457 28.72 -28.84 -32.81
N GLU A 458 29.20 -29.31 -33.95
CA GLU A 458 29.39 -28.56 -35.18
C GLU A 458 28.12 -28.62 -36.07
N PRO A 459 27.80 -27.56 -36.82
CA PRO A 459 26.63 -27.56 -37.70
C PRO A 459 26.79 -28.55 -38.86
N CYS A 460 25.74 -29.30 -39.16
CA CYS A 460 25.70 -30.14 -40.34
C CYS A 460 25.83 -29.29 -41.61
N LYS A 461 26.86 -29.57 -42.42
CA LYS A 461 27.13 -28.84 -43.68
C LYS A 461 26.01 -28.94 -44.72
N LEU A 462 25.14 -29.95 -44.63
CA LEU A 462 24.05 -30.17 -45.59
C LEU A 462 22.82 -29.31 -45.28
N CYS A 463 22.33 -29.32 -44.05
CA CYS A 463 21.15 -28.52 -43.67
C CYS A 463 21.52 -27.12 -43.17
N ASN A 464 22.81 -26.86 -42.92
CA ASN A 464 23.37 -25.58 -42.45
C ASN A 464 22.50 -24.90 -41.37
N PRO A 465 22.30 -25.59 -40.22
CA PRO A 465 21.33 -25.24 -39.18
C PRO A 465 21.64 -23.94 -38.43
#